data_AF-A0A6N8HR10-F1
#
_entry.id   AF-A0A6N8HR10-F1
#
_cell.length_a   1.000
_cell.length_b   1.000
_cell.length_c   1.000
_cell.angle_alpha   90.00
_cell.angle_beta   90.00
_cell.angle_gamma   90.00
#
_symmetry.space_group_name_H-M   'P 1'
#
loop_
_entity.id
_entity.type
_entity.pdbx_description
1 polymer ?
#
loop_
_entity_poly.entity_id
_entity_poly.type
_entity_poly.pdbx_seq_one_letter_code
_entity_poly.pdbx_strand_id
1 'polypeptide(L)' 'MSLPPKQDASLEDFYKMREETNQILEFAGGVVLMSPSPSTRHQQVSARL' A
#
# COMPACT_ATOMS: atom_id res chain seq x y z
N MET A 1 -6.89 16.69 -11.96
CA MET A 1 -6.25 15.88 -10.90
C MET A 1 -4.79 16.26 -10.84
N SER A 2 -4.33 16.83 -9.73
CA SER A 2 -2.90 17.05 -9.47
C SER A 2 -2.30 15.74 -8.95
N LEU A 3 -1.10 15.40 -9.40
CA LEU A 3 -0.35 14.28 -8.83
C LEU A 3 0.00 14.61 -7.37
N PRO A 4 -0.08 13.65 -6.44
CA PRO A 4 0.45 13.84 -5.10
C PRO A 4 1.95 14.15 -5.17
N PRO A 5 2.48 14.93 -4.21
CA PRO A 5 3.90 15.25 -4.17
C PRO A 5 4.72 13.96 -4.13
N LYS A 6 5.84 13.97 -4.84
CA LYS A 6 6.78 12.83 -4.90
C LYS A 6 7.20 12.50 -3.46
N GLN A 7 6.83 11.32 -3.01
CA GLN A 7 7.33 10.75 -1.76
C GLN A 7 8.59 9.97 -2.12
N ASP A 8 9.74 10.40 -1.61
CA ASP A 8 10.99 9.65 -1.62
C ASP A 8 11.16 9.01 -0.24
N ALA A 9 10.26 8.09 0.09
CA ALA A 9 10.31 7.33 1.34
C ALA A 9 11.43 6.30 1.28
N SER A 10 12.18 6.15 2.38
CA SER A 10 13.14 5.07 2.52
C SER A 10 12.43 3.77 2.90
N LEU A 11 13.14 2.65 2.72
CA LEU A 11 12.65 1.34 3.13
C LEU A 11 12.55 1.22 4.67
N GLU A 12 13.37 1.96 5.41
CA GLU A 12 13.30 2.06 6.87
C GLU A 12 12.04 2.80 7.33
N ASP A 13 11.68 3.89 6.63
CA ASP A 13 10.45 4.64 6.90
C ASP A 13 9.22 3.76 6.65
N PHE A 14 9.23 2.95 5.58
CA PHE A 14 8.17 1.99 5.32
C PHE A 14 7.98 0.99 6.47
N TYR A 15 9.07 0.43 7.02
CA TYR A 15 8.95 -0.51 8.13
C TYR A 15 8.39 0.14 9.40
N LYS A 16 8.84 1.36 9.74
CA LYS A 16 8.27 2.11 10.88
C LYS A 16 6.77 2.36 10.69
N MET A 17 6.37 2.84 9.52
CA MET A 17 4.96 3.09 9.20
C MET A 17 4.11 1.81 9.25
N ARG A 18 4.68 0.67 8.87
CA ARG A 18 4.00 -0.63 8.94
C ARG A 18 3.79 -1.11 10.37
N GLU A 19 4.68 -0.77 11.30
CA GLU A 19 4.52 -1.10 12.72
C GLU A 19 3.49 -0.20 13.41
N GLU A 20 3.40 1.06 13.00
CA GLU A 20 2.52 2.06 13.61
C GLU A 20 1.06 1.98 13.13
N THR A 21 0.80 1.29 12.02
CA THR A 21 -0.52 1.27 11.39
C THR A 21 -1.03 -0.16 11.15
N ASN A 22 -2.35 -0.35 11.30
CA ASN A 22 -3.01 -1.62 10.94
C ASN A 22 -3.43 -1.68 9.47
N GLN A 23 -2.98 -0.73 8.65
CA GLN A 23 -3.34 -0.66 7.23
C GLN A 23 -2.39 -1.52 6.39
N ILE A 24 -2.87 -1.97 5.24
CA ILE A 24 -2.04 -2.69 4.29
C ILE A 24 -1.26 -1.64 3.50
N LEU A 25 0.05 -1.58 3.75
CA LEU A 25 0.99 -0.69 3.08
C LEU A 25 1.86 -1.47 2.09
N GLU A 26 2.08 -0.88 0.92
CA GLU A 26 2.96 -1.37 -0.13
C GLU A 26 4.07 -0.37 -0.42
N PHE A 27 5.32 -0.84 -0.51
CA PHE A 27 6.47 -0.02 -0.88
C PHE A 27 6.88 -0.31 -2.32
N ALA A 28 6.81 0.69 -3.20
CA ALA A 28 7.17 0.56 -4.59
C ALA A 28 7.90 1.81 -5.09
N GLY A 29 9.16 1.65 -5.52
CA GLY A 29 9.93 2.72 -6.16
C GLY A 29 10.12 3.98 -5.30
N GLY A 30 10.29 3.82 -3.98
CA GLY A 30 10.42 4.94 -3.05
C GLY A 30 9.09 5.53 -2.57
N VAL A 31 7.96 4.98 -3.01
CA VAL A 31 6.63 5.46 -2.60
C VAL A 31 5.96 4.42 -1.71
N VAL A 32 5.34 4.88 -0.61
CA VAL A 32 4.46 4.05 0.22
C VAL A 32 3.02 4.28 -0.22
N LEU A 33 2.35 3.20 -0.60
CA LEU A 33 0.97 3.19 -1.08
C LEU A 33 0.09 2.42 -0.08
N MET A 34 -1.15 2.87 0.10
CA MET A 34 -2.15 2.12 0.84
C MET A 34 -2.91 1.22 -0.13
N SER A 35 -2.98 -0.07 0.17
CA SER A 35 -3.80 -1.00 -0.60
C SER A 35 -5.26 -0.85 -0.15
N PRO A 36 -6.19 -0.58 -1.07
CA PRO A 36 -7.59 -0.50 -0.71
C PRO A 36 -8.11 -1.87 -0.26
N SER A 37 -9.11 -1.86 0.61
CA SER A 37 -9.80 -3.11 1.01
C SER A 37 -10.35 -3.81 -0.23
N PRO A 38 -10.08 -5.12 -0.41
CA PRO A 38 -10.53 -5.83 -1.59
C PRO A 38 -12.05 -5.96 -1.59
N SER A 39 -12.66 -5.75 -2.76
CA SER A 39 -14.11 -6.00 -2.94
C SER A 39 -14.43 -7.49 -2.90
N THR A 40 -15.70 -7.85 -2.68
CA THR A 40 -16.15 -9.25 -2.74
C THR A 40 -15.81 -9.90 -4.09
N ARG A 41 -15.94 -9.15 -5.20
CA ARG A 41 -15.56 -9.64 -6.53
C ARG A 41 -14.06 -9.91 -6.63
N HIS A 42 -13.23 -9.01 -6.08
CA HIS A 42 -11.78 -9.21 -6.01
C HIS A 42 -11.45 -10.49 -5.23
N GLN A 43 -12.05 -10.67 -4.04
CA GLN A 43 -11.83 -11.86 -3.22
C GLN A 43 -12.26 -13.17 -3.91
N GLN A 44 -13.40 -13.19 -4.61
CA GLN A 44 -13.88 -14.37 -5.33
C GLN A 44 -12.93 -14.82 -6.44
N VAL A 45 -12.33 -13.86 -7.17
CA VAL A 45 -11.34 -14.16 -8.20
C VAL A 45 -10.04 -14.63 -7.56
N SER A 46 -9.53 -13.91 -6.55
CA SER A 46 -8.29 -14.27 -5.85
C SER A 46 -8.35 -15.64 -5.16
N ALA A 47 -9.50 -16.06 -4.63
CA ALA A 47 -9.65 -17.35 -3.97
C ALA A 47 -9.60 -18.56 -4.93
N ARG A 48 -9.70 -18.33 -6.25
CA ARG A 48 -9.66 -19.36 -7.29
C ARG A 48 -8.36 -19.38 -8.09
N LEU A 49 -7.48 -18.42 -7.82
CA LEU A 49 -6.12 -18.32 -8.37
C LEU A 49 -5.15 -19.05 -7.43
#